data_AF-A0A0R0H7G1-F1
#
_entry.id   AF-A0A0R0H7G1-F1
#
_cell.length_a   1.000
_cell.length_b   1.000
_cell.length_c   1.000
_cell.angle_alpha   90.00
_cell.angle_beta   90.00
_cell.angle_gamma   90.00
#
_symmetry.space_group_name_H-M   'P 1'
#
loop_
_entity.id
_entity.type
_entity.pdbx_description
1 polymer ?
#
loop_
_entity_poly.entity_id
_entity_poly.type
_entity_poly.pdbx_seq_one_letter_code
_entity_poly.pdbx_strand_id
1 'polypeptide(L)'
;MDDFSLCWKLLCWMWTIPEPKGLARTTAMEAEKLNVVSEGCNSRILQEKEVKRETKGIYSEVFKTQNAIQTLDKTISNLEMELAAAKAAQESIRSGAPVAEDIKMSESSGRRRYLMVVGINTAFSSRKRRDSVRETWMPQGEKRKKLEEEKGIIIRFVIGHSATSGGILDRAIEAEDRKHGDFLRLDHVEGYLELSAKTKTYFATAVNLWDADFYIKVDDDVHVNIATLGQTLLRHRSKPRVYIGCMKSGPVLSQKGVRYHEPEYWKFGEAGNKYFRHATGQLYAISKDLATYISNNKHVLHKYANEDVSLGSWFIGLDVDHIDDRRLCCGTPPDCEWKAQAGNVCVASFDWTCSGICRSAERIKEVHKRCGEGEKALWNASF
;
A
#
# COMPACT_ATOMS: atom_id res chain seq x y z
N MET A 1 -11.23 -3.12 45.88
CA MET A 1 -12.28 -2.30 45.22
C MET A 1 -11.93 -0.87 45.54
N ASP A 2 -12.02 -0.02 44.52
CA ASP A 2 -11.63 1.41 44.48
C ASP A 2 -10.12 1.69 44.39
N ASP A 3 -9.60 1.78 43.15
CA ASP A 3 -8.63 2.83 42.74
C ASP A 3 -8.33 2.87 41.22
N PHE A 4 -9.35 2.80 40.36
CA PHE A 4 -9.15 2.90 38.89
C PHE A 4 -10.04 3.93 38.18
N SER A 5 -10.74 4.80 38.92
CA SER A 5 -11.66 5.79 38.33
C SER A 5 -11.04 7.18 38.10
N LEU A 6 -9.84 7.47 38.61
CA LEU A 6 -9.27 8.83 38.53
C LEU A 6 -8.33 9.08 37.34
N CYS A 7 -7.85 8.05 36.63
CA CYS A 7 -6.92 8.25 35.51
C CYS A 7 -7.62 8.54 34.15
N TRP A 8 -8.95 8.39 34.06
CA TRP A 8 -9.71 8.65 32.83
C TRP A 8 -10.18 10.11 32.67
N LYS A 9 -10.00 10.96 33.69
CA LYS A 9 -10.50 12.36 33.67
C LYS A 9 -9.46 13.42 33.29
N LEU A 10 -8.22 13.07 32.96
CA LEU A 10 -7.14 14.03 32.69
C LEU A 10 -6.67 14.13 31.23
N LEU A 11 -7.33 13.47 30.26
CA LEU A 11 -7.01 13.61 28.83
C LEU A 11 -8.10 14.18 27.93
N CYS A 12 -9.22 14.67 28.49
CA CYS A 12 -10.30 15.30 27.71
C CYS A 12 -10.44 16.82 27.90
N TRP A 13 -9.50 17.49 28.56
CA TRP A 13 -9.53 18.95 28.68
C TRP A 13 -8.37 19.60 27.95
N MET A 14 -8.51 19.83 26.64
CA MET A 14 -7.84 20.94 25.94
C MET A 14 -8.28 21.15 24.49
N TRP A 15 -9.57 21.08 24.14
CA TRP A 15 -10.06 21.67 22.87
C TRP A 15 -11.49 22.20 23.03
N THR A 16 -11.62 23.46 23.46
CA THR A 16 -12.83 24.27 23.29
C THR A 16 -12.45 25.49 22.44
N ILE A 17 -13.05 25.61 21.25
CA ILE A 17 -12.95 26.78 20.36
C ILE A 17 -14.39 27.30 20.13
N PRO A 18 -14.63 28.62 20.13
CA PRO A 18 -15.92 29.22 20.50
C PRO A 18 -16.92 29.38 19.35
N GLU A 19 -18.20 29.49 19.71
CA GLU A 19 -19.36 29.77 18.85
C GLU A 19 -19.35 31.19 18.22
N PRO A 20 -19.83 31.36 16.98
CA PRO A 20 -20.21 32.67 16.46
C PRO A 20 -21.67 33.03 16.84
N LYS A 21 -21.84 34.21 17.44
CA LYS A 21 -23.14 34.85 17.76
C LYS A 21 -23.61 35.81 16.65
N GLY A 22 -24.94 35.85 16.44
CA GLY A 22 -25.72 36.93 15.80
C GLY A 22 -26.09 36.65 14.32
N LEU A 23 -27.34 36.77 13.85
CA LEU A 23 -28.33 37.82 14.14
C LEU A 23 -29.79 37.38 13.81
N ALA A 24 -30.70 37.71 14.75
CA ALA A 24 -32.14 38.06 14.67
C ALA A 24 -33.17 37.33 13.77
N ARG A 25 -34.25 36.87 14.43
CA ARG A 25 -35.60 36.57 13.89
C ARG A 25 -36.46 37.84 13.83
N THR A 26 -37.40 37.89 12.87
CA THR A 26 -38.67 38.64 13.01
C THR A 26 -39.83 37.83 12.43
N THR A 27 -41.00 37.96 13.08
CA THR A 27 -42.26 37.24 12.87
C THR A 27 -43.37 38.18 12.41
N ALA A 28 -44.26 37.63 11.56
CA ALA A 28 -45.73 37.82 11.46
C ALA A 28 -46.39 39.18 11.11
N MET A 29 -47.31 39.09 10.12
CA MET A 29 -48.56 39.86 9.90
C MET A 29 -48.40 41.34 9.51
N GLU A 30 -49.17 41.99 8.61
CA GLU A 30 -50.52 41.82 8.07
C GLU A 30 -50.66 42.86 6.92
N ALA A 31 -51.36 42.54 5.81
CA ALA A 31 -52.02 43.56 4.97
C ALA A 31 -53.03 42.91 4.00
N GLU A 32 -54.31 42.98 4.36
CA GLU A 32 -55.48 42.73 3.52
C GLU A 32 -56.04 44.08 3.04
N LYS A 33 -56.31 44.27 1.73
CA LYS A 33 -57.66 44.58 1.19
C LYS A 33 -57.71 44.97 -0.31
N LEU A 34 -58.57 44.22 -1.01
CA LEU A 34 -59.62 44.59 -2.00
C LEU A 34 -59.30 44.91 -3.48
N ASN A 35 -59.57 43.89 -4.31
CA ASN A 35 -60.49 43.77 -5.47
C ASN A 35 -60.55 44.84 -6.60
N VAL A 36 -60.47 44.38 -7.86
CA VAL A 36 -61.62 44.21 -8.83
C VAL A 36 -61.09 43.90 -10.27
N VAL A 37 -61.45 42.70 -10.76
CA VAL A 37 -62.00 42.29 -12.10
C VAL A 37 -61.28 42.54 -13.46
N SER A 38 -60.92 41.40 -14.07
CA SER A 38 -60.96 40.91 -15.49
C SER A 38 -60.33 41.66 -16.68
N GLU A 39 -59.37 41.01 -17.36
CA GLU A 39 -59.49 40.31 -18.67
C GLU A 39 -58.08 40.08 -19.30
N GLY A 40 -57.82 38.90 -19.89
CA GLY A 40 -56.73 38.74 -20.89
C GLY A 40 -55.75 37.54 -20.76
N CYS A 41 -56.14 36.40 -21.31
CA CYS A 41 -55.42 35.19 -21.77
C CYS A 41 -53.86 35.02 -21.75
N ASN A 42 -53.47 33.83 -21.26
CA ASN A 42 -52.50 32.84 -21.79
C ASN A 42 -50.98 33.15 -21.92
N SER A 43 -50.21 32.85 -20.86
CA SER A 43 -48.77 32.56 -20.97
C SER A 43 -48.26 31.31 -20.21
N ARG A 44 -49.12 30.59 -19.46
CA ARG A 44 -48.68 29.47 -18.60
C ARG A 44 -48.69 28.06 -19.21
N ILE A 45 -49.21 27.87 -20.42
CA ILE A 45 -49.30 26.53 -21.05
C ILE A 45 -48.08 26.20 -21.95
N LEU A 46 -47.23 27.19 -22.27
CA LEU A 46 -46.02 26.97 -23.09
C LEU A 46 -44.78 26.59 -22.26
N GLN A 47 -44.64 27.10 -21.03
CA GLN A 47 -43.46 26.81 -20.19
C GLN A 47 -43.45 25.38 -19.59
N GLU A 48 -44.61 24.77 -19.31
CA GLU A 48 -44.64 23.39 -18.79
C GLU A 48 -44.39 22.32 -19.87
N LYS A 49 -44.57 22.66 -21.16
CA LYS A 49 -44.31 21.73 -22.27
C LYS A 49 -42.85 21.72 -22.71
N GLU A 50 -42.10 22.82 -22.56
CA GLU A 50 -40.66 22.87 -22.85
C GLU A 50 -39.84 22.14 -21.78
N VAL A 51 -40.11 22.37 -20.49
CA VAL A 51 -39.36 21.73 -19.39
C VAL A 51 -39.53 20.21 -19.36
N LYS A 52 -40.71 19.68 -19.75
CA LYS A 52 -40.96 18.23 -19.90
C LYS A 52 -40.31 17.62 -21.16
N ARG A 53 -39.98 18.42 -22.17
CA ARG A 53 -39.29 17.96 -23.39
C ARG A 53 -37.77 17.89 -23.17
N GLU A 54 -37.20 18.88 -22.48
CA GLU A 54 -35.77 18.92 -22.16
C GLU A 54 -35.35 17.83 -21.17
N THR A 55 -36.14 17.57 -20.12
CA THR A 55 -35.86 16.48 -19.16
C THR A 55 -35.95 15.08 -19.78
N LYS A 56 -36.83 14.86 -20.77
CA LYS A 56 -36.87 13.61 -21.55
C LYS A 56 -35.67 13.45 -22.48
N GLY A 57 -35.14 14.56 -23.02
CA GLY A 57 -33.93 14.57 -23.84
C GLY A 57 -32.69 14.14 -23.05
N ILE A 58 -32.51 14.72 -21.86
CA ILE A 58 -31.37 14.45 -20.97
C ILE A 58 -31.38 13.01 -20.45
N TYR A 59 -32.54 12.50 -20.01
CA TYR A 59 -32.65 11.09 -19.57
C TYR A 59 -32.37 10.10 -20.71
N SER A 60 -32.81 10.42 -21.94
CA SER A 60 -32.56 9.60 -23.13
C SER A 60 -31.08 9.59 -23.51
N GLU A 61 -30.39 10.73 -23.42
CA GLU A 61 -28.94 10.81 -23.65
C GLU A 61 -28.15 10.05 -22.59
N VAL A 62 -28.44 10.22 -21.30
CA VAL A 62 -27.75 9.50 -20.22
C VAL A 62 -27.91 7.98 -20.37
N PHE A 63 -29.10 7.51 -20.75
CA PHE A 63 -29.35 6.09 -21.00
C PHE A 63 -28.56 5.56 -22.21
N LYS A 64 -28.42 6.36 -23.26
CA LYS A 64 -27.59 6.03 -24.42
C LYS A 64 -26.11 5.99 -24.06
N THR A 65 -25.62 6.91 -23.22
CA THR A 65 -24.24 6.92 -22.74
C THR A 65 -23.94 5.71 -21.86
N GLN A 66 -24.85 5.31 -20.97
CA GLN A 66 -24.69 4.10 -20.15
C GLN A 66 -24.67 2.82 -20.99
N ASN A 67 -25.55 2.71 -22.00
CA ASN A 67 -25.53 1.59 -22.93
C ASN A 67 -24.24 1.55 -23.77
N ALA A 68 -23.71 2.70 -24.17
CA ALA A 68 -22.44 2.78 -24.89
C ALA A 68 -21.26 2.32 -24.01
N ILE A 69 -21.24 2.71 -22.73
CA ILE A 69 -20.23 2.27 -21.76
C ILE A 69 -20.29 0.76 -21.55
N GLN A 70 -21.48 0.20 -21.33
CA GLN A 70 -21.65 -1.26 -21.19
C GLN A 70 -21.23 -2.03 -22.45
N THR A 71 -21.49 -1.47 -23.63
CA THR A 71 -21.08 -2.08 -24.90
C THR A 71 -19.56 -2.04 -25.04
N LEU A 72 -18.92 -0.95 -24.62
CA LEU A 72 -17.47 -0.82 -24.62
C LEU A 72 -16.80 -1.78 -23.64
N ASP A 73 -17.31 -1.90 -22.41
CA ASP A 73 -16.81 -2.85 -21.41
C ASP A 73 -16.92 -4.30 -21.90
N LYS A 74 -18.03 -4.65 -22.56
CA LYS A 74 -18.18 -5.98 -23.19
C LYS A 74 -17.18 -6.20 -24.31
N THR A 75 -16.86 -5.16 -25.07
CA THR A 75 -15.87 -5.22 -26.16
C THR A 75 -14.46 -5.39 -25.60
N ILE A 76 -14.11 -4.67 -24.54
CA ILE A 76 -12.83 -4.80 -23.83
C ILE A 76 -12.69 -6.22 -23.29
N SER A 77 -13.70 -6.74 -22.60
CA SER A 77 -13.67 -8.09 -22.04
C SER A 77 -13.54 -9.18 -23.12
N ASN A 78 -14.19 -9.00 -24.28
CA ASN A 78 -14.01 -9.90 -25.42
C ASN A 78 -12.59 -9.85 -26.00
N LEU A 79 -12.03 -8.65 -26.16
CA LEU A 79 -10.65 -8.49 -26.66
C LEU A 79 -9.60 -9.06 -25.68
N GLU A 80 -9.84 -8.96 -24.37
CA GLU A 80 -8.98 -9.58 -23.35
C GLU A 80 -9.02 -11.11 -23.43
N MET A 81 -10.20 -11.71 -23.65
CA MET A 81 -10.34 -13.15 -23.87
C MET A 81 -9.66 -13.60 -25.17
N GLU A 82 -9.82 -12.86 -26.26
CA GLU A 82 -9.15 -13.16 -27.54
C GLU A 82 -7.63 -13.05 -27.42
N LEU A 83 -7.13 -12.04 -26.69
CA LEU A 83 -5.70 -11.87 -26.43
C LEU A 83 -5.14 -13.03 -25.57
N ALA A 84 -5.90 -13.51 -24.59
CA ALA A 84 -5.52 -14.67 -23.80
C ALA A 84 -5.49 -15.95 -24.64
N ALA A 85 -6.48 -16.15 -25.52
CA ALA A 85 -6.54 -17.29 -26.43
C ALA A 85 -5.38 -17.26 -27.46
N ALA A 86 -5.07 -16.09 -28.02
CA ALA A 86 -3.96 -15.93 -28.96
C ALA A 86 -2.60 -16.21 -28.32
N LYS A 87 -2.39 -15.81 -27.05
CA LYS A 87 -1.18 -16.15 -26.28
C LYS A 87 -1.06 -17.65 -26.02
N ALA A 88 -2.15 -18.30 -25.63
CA ALA A 88 -2.19 -19.75 -25.43
C ALA A 88 -1.89 -20.51 -26.73
N ALA A 89 -2.41 -20.05 -27.87
CA ALA A 89 -2.11 -20.63 -29.18
C ALA A 89 -0.63 -20.46 -29.58
N GLN A 90 -0.02 -19.30 -29.32
CA GLN A 90 1.41 -19.10 -29.56
C GLN A 90 2.30 -20.01 -28.71
N GLU A 91 1.92 -20.27 -27.45
CA GLU A 91 2.63 -21.22 -26.58
C GLU A 91 2.50 -22.67 -27.08
N SER A 92 1.35 -23.06 -27.65
CA SER A 92 1.18 -24.38 -28.27
C SER A 92 1.95 -24.58 -29.59
N ILE A 93 2.12 -23.52 -30.40
CA ILE A 93 2.86 -23.60 -31.66
C ILE A 93 4.37 -23.73 -31.40
N ARG A 94 4.86 -23.11 -30.32
CA ARG A 94 6.27 -23.21 -29.90
C ARG A 94 6.64 -24.61 -29.36
N SER A 95 5.67 -25.45 -29.05
CA SER A 95 5.88 -26.78 -28.46
C SER A 95 5.62 -27.96 -29.41
N GLY A 96 5.38 -27.73 -30.71
CA GLY A 96 4.78 -28.73 -31.61
C GLY A 96 5.45 -29.03 -32.96
N ALA A 97 6.79 -29.04 -33.09
CA ALA A 97 7.45 -29.56 -34.32
C ALA A 97 8.70 -30.42 -33.99
N PRO A 98 8.86 -31.64 -34.57
CA PRO A 98 9.99 -32.52 -34.26
C PRO A 98 11.12 -32.50 -35.31
N VAL A 99 12.30 -32.99 -34.88
CA VAL A 99 13.53 -33.42 -35.61
C VAL A 99 14.53 -32.27 -35.92
N ALA A 100 15.86 -32.33 -35.66
CA ALA A 100 16.83 -33.39 -35.40
C ALA A 100 17.91 -32.94 -34.38
N GLU A 101 18.66 -33.91 -33.85
CA GLU A 101 19.75 -33.80 -32.86
C GLU A 101 20.89 -32.82 -33.22
N ASP A 102 21.65 -32.47 -32.18
CA ASP A 102 22.88 -31.64 -32.14
C ASP A 102 22.74 -30.12 -31.96
N ILE A 103 22.12 -29.70 -30.86
CA ILE A 103 22.55 -28.49 -30.15
C ILE A 103 22.56 -28.81 -28.66
N LYS A 104 23.77 -28.75 -28.07
CA LYS A 104 24.03 -28.78 -26.62
C LYS A 104 22.86 -28.13 -25.89
N MET A 105 22.25 -28.86 -24.97
CA MET A 105 21.29 -28.32 -24.01
C MET A 105 21.92 -27.08 -23.37
N SER A 106 21.61 -25.90 -23.90
CA SER A 106 21.66 -24.71 -23.07
C SER A 106 20.58 -24.95 -22.05
N GLU A 107 20.99 -25.10 -20.80
CA GLU A 107 20.12 -24.93 -19.66
C GLU A 107 19.13 -23.82 -20.02
N SER A 108 17.82 -24.11 -19.93
CA SER A 108 16.84 -23.04 -19.77
C SER A 108 17.46 -22.10 -18.74
N SER A 109 17.82 -20.88 -19.13
CA SER A 109 18.55 -19.98 -18.22
C SER A 109 17.63 -19.70 -17.04
N GLY A 110 17.77 -20.53 -16.00
CA GLY A 110 16.92 -20.51 -14.83
C GLY A 110 17.06 -19.12 -14.27
N ARG A 111 15.94 -18.40 -14.12
CA ARG A 111 15.97 -17.11 -13.46
C ARG A 111 16.70 -17.32 -12.14
N ARG A 112 17.72 -16.49 -11.90
CA ARG A 112 18.49 -16.54 -10.67
C ARG A 112 17.54 -16.50 -9.49
N ARG A 113 17.68 -17.45 -8.56
CA ARG A 113 16.88 -17.50 -7.34
C ARG A 113 17.51 -16.62 -6.26
N TYR A 114 16.70 -15.75 -5.69
CA TYR A 114 17.06 -14.81 -4.63
C TYR A 114 16.50 -15.31 -3.29
N LEU A 115 17.15 -14.93 -2.18
CA LEU A 115 16.60 -15.15 -0.85
C LEU A 115 15.38 -14.25 -0.65
N MET A 116 15.57 -12.95 -0.90
CA MET A 116 14.53 -11.98 -0.62
C MET A 116 14.61 -10.72 -1.47
N VAL A 117 13.45 -10.11 -1.73
CA VAL A 117 13.29 -8.80 -2.37
C VAL A 117 12.66 -7.84 -1.38
N VAL A 118 13.38 -6.78 -1.04
CA VAL A 118 12.94 -5.72 -0.11
C VAL A 118 12.53 -4.49 -0.90
N GLY A 119 11.26 -4.15 -0.84
CA GLY A 119 10.68 -2.93 -1.37
C GLY A 119 10.48 -1.89 -0.28
N ILE A 120 11.19 -0.77 -0.38
CA ILE A 120 11.07 0.35 0.54
C ILE A 120 10.06 1.34 -0.05
N ASN A 121 8.83 1.33 0.44
CA ASN A 121 7.80 2.27 -0.01
C ASN A 121 8.20 3.71 0.37
N THR A 122 8.28 4.58 -0.63
CA THR A 122 8.68 5.98 -0.46
C THR A 122 7.79 6.92 -1.30
N ALA A 123 7.86 8.22 -1.06
CA ALA A 123 7.11 9.23 -1.81
C ALA A 123 8.03 10.27 -2.45
N PHE A 124 7.49 11.09 -3.36
CA PHE A 124 8.24 12.17 -4.00
C PHE A 124 8.87 13.15 -2.98
N SER A 125 8.16 13.45 -1.89
CA SER A 125 8.61 14.34 -0.82
C SER A 125 9.67 13.73 0.10
N SER A 126 9.87 12.41 0.06
CA SER A 126 10.72 11.67 1.01
C SER A 126 12.21 11.66 0.64
N ARG A 127 12.71 12.59 -0.16
CA ARG A 127 14.12 12.60 -0.61
C ARG A 127 15.11 12.46 0.55
N LYS A 128 14.95 13.28 1.59
CA LYS A 128 15.83 13.26 2.78
C LYS A 128 15.78 11.92 3.52
N ARG A 129 14.63 11.23 3.54
CA ARG A 129 14.48 9.91 4.16
C ARG A 129 15.20 8.82 3.36
N ARG A 130 15.10 8.86 2.02
CA ARG A 130 15.86 7.94 1.16
C ARG A 130 17.36 8.11 1.36
N ASP A 131 17.84 9.35 1.39
CA ASP A 131 19.25 9.64 1.64
C ASP A 131 19.68 9.14 3.04
N SER A 132 18.85 9.31 4.08
CA SER A 132 19.18 8.80 5.41
C SER A 132 19.17 7.27 5.52
N VAL A 133 18.29 6.57 4.78
CA VAL A 133 18.30 5.10 4.65
C VAL A 133 19.57 4.61 3.95
N ARG A 134 19.97 5.26 2.85
CA ARG A 134 21.22 4.98 2.12
C ARG A 134 22.47 5.21 2.97
N GLU A 135 22.46 6.23 3.82
CA GLU A 135 23.56 6.56 4.73
C GLU A 135 23.61 5.67 5.98
N THR A 136 22.63 4.77 6.15
CA THR A 136 22.55 3.88 7.30
C THR A 136 22.50 2.41 6.87
N TRP A 137 21.33 1.80 6.88
CA TRP A 137 21.21 0.34 6.79
C TRP A 137 21.18 -0.19 5.36
N MET A 138 20.95 0.63 4.34
CA MET A 138 20.90 0.19 2.94
C MET A 138 22.26 0.33 2.24
N PRO A 139 22.91 -0.78 1.81
CA PRO A 139 24.15 -0.71 1.05
C PRO A 139 23.98 0.03 -0.29
N GLN A 140 25.01 0.76 -0.71
CA GLN A 140 25.02 1.57 -1.94
C GLN A 140 26.07 1.07 -2.95
N GLY A 141 25.90 1.43 -4.22
CA GLY A 141 26.89 1.20 -5.29
C GLY A 141 27.32 -0.26 -5.39
N GLU A 142 28.64 -0.49 -5.41
CA GLU A 142 29.22 -1.84 -5.51
C GLU A 142 28.86 -2.75 -4.33
N LYS A 143 28.69 -2.19 -3.11
CA LYS A 143 28.21 -3.00 -1.97
C LYS A 143 26.80 -3.52 -2.20
N ARG A 144 25.93 -2.73 -2.85
CA ARG A 144 24.58 -3.19 -3.21
C ARG A 144 24.62 -4.30 -4.24
N LYS A 145 25.41 -4.15 -5.31
CA LYS A 145 25.59 -5.20 -6.33
C LYS A 145 26.13 -6.49 -5.72
N LYS A 146 27.16 -6.38 -4.88
CA LYS A 146 27.72 -7.51 -4.12
C LYS A 146 26.67 -8.19 -3.24
N LEU A 147 25.78 -7.43 -2.61
CA LEU A 147 24.68 -8.00 -1.82
C LEU A 147 23.71 -8.81 -2.69
N GLU A 148 23.37 -8.30 -3.88
CA GLU A 148 22.50 -8.97 -4.85
C GLU A 148 23.17 -10.24 -5.40
N GLU A 149 24.49 -10.18 -5.66
CA GLU A 149 25.27 -11.24 -6.28
C GLU A 149 25.77 -12.33 -5.33
N GLU A 150 26.08 -12.01 -4.08
CA GLU A 150 26.62 -13.00 -3.14
C GLU A 150 25.58 -13.50 -2.15
N LYS A 151 24.63 -12.63 -1.75
CA LYS A 151 23.63 -12.97 -0.73
C LYS A 151 22.23 -13.18 -1.32
N GLY A 152 22.02 -12.86 -2.60
CA GLY A 152 20.71 -12.99 -3.22
C GLY A 152 19.66 -12.09 -2.58
N ILE A 153 20.05 -10.89 -2.13
CA ILE A 153 19.13 -9.93 -1.51
C ILE A 153 19.00 -8.71 -2.42
N ILE A 154 17.79 -8.47 -2.94
CA ILE A 154 17.47 -7.27 -3.71
C ILE A 154 16.86 -6.22 -2.77
N ILE A 155 17.31 -4.97 -2.85
CA ILE A 155 16.71 -3.85 -2.10
C ILE A 155 16.46 -2.69 -3.06
N ARG A 156 15.22 -2.21 -3.14
CA ARG A 156 14.82 -1.09 -4.01
C ARG A 156 13.89 -0.13 -3.31
N PHE A 157 14.03 1.17 -3.59
CA PHE A 157 13.02 2.16 -3.28
C PHE A 157 11.85 2.05 -4.27
N VAL A 158 10.65 1.82 -3.75
CA VAL A 158 9.45 1.57 -4.54
C VAL A 158 8.67 2.87 -4.69
N ILE A 159 8.51 3.30 -5.93
CA ILE A 159 7.83 4.56 -6.26
C ILE A 159 7.08 4.45 -7.59
N GLY A 160 5.87 4.97 -7.63
CA GLY A 160 5.09 5.17 -8.85
C GLY A 160 5.50 6.43 -9.61
N HIS A 161 4.63 6.88 -10.49
CA HIS A 161 4.78 8.12 -11.25
C HIS A 161 3.80 9.18 -10.75
N SER A 162 4.06 10.44 -11.10
CA SER A 162 3.13 11.52 -10.77
C SER A 162 1.88 11.46 -11.66
N ALA A 163 0.82 12.18 -11.29
CA ALA A 163 -0.40 12.27 -12.10
C ALA A 163 -0.12 12.84 -13.51
N THR A 164 0.88 13.72 -13.63
CA THR A 164 1.37 14.23 -14.91
C THR A 164 2.67 13.51 -15.25
N SER A 165 2.56 12.37 -15.94
CA SER A 165 3.72 11.57 -16.33
C SER A 165 4.78 12.42 -17.05
N GLY A 166 6.03 12.34 -16.60
CA GLY A 166 7.16 13.13 -17.12
C GLY A 166 7.24 14.57 -16.56
N GLY A 167 6.45 14.88 -15.54
CA GLY A 167 6.48 16.15 -14.81
C GLY A 167 7.76 16.35 -13.99
N ILE A 168 7.84 17.49 -13.29
CA ILE A 168 9.03 17.88 -12.51
C ILE A 168 9.36 16.84 -11.43
N LEU A 169 8.34 16.29 -10.78
CA LEU A 169 8.51 15.27 -9.74
C LEU A 169 9.12 13.98 -10.30
N ASP A 170 8.66 13.53 -11.47
CA ASP A 170 9.21 12.34 -12.13
C ASP A 170 10.65 12.56 -12.58
N ARG A 171 10.96 13.72 -13.19
CA ARG A 171 12.33 14.07 -13.59
C ARG A 171 13.30 14.14 -12.42
N ALA A 172 12.83 14.59 -11.24
CA ALA A 172 13.65 14.60 -10.03
C ALA A 172 13.99 13.17 -9.57
N ILE A 173 13.04 12.24 -9.67
CA ILE A 173 13.29 10.82 -9.38
C ILE A 173 14.20 10.19 -10.43
N GLU A 174 14.01 10.48 -11.72
CA GLU A 174 14.91 9.99 -12.78
C GLU A 174 16.35 10.48 -12.62
N ALA A 175 16.55 11.73 -12.17
CA ALA A 175 17.87 12.25 -11.85
C ALA A 175 18.50 11.53 -10.64
N GLU A 176 17.70 11.21 -9.62
CA GLU A 176 18.15 10.42 -8.48
C GLU A 176 18.48 8.97 -8.87
N ASP A 177 17.63 8.33 -9.65
CA ASP A 177 17.81 6.95 -10.09
C ASP A 177 19.02 6.80 -11.00
N ARG A 178 19.28 7.77 -11.90
CA ARG A 178 20.53 7.79 -12.68
C ARG A 178 21.78 7.84 -11.79
N LYS A 179 21.70 8.43 -10.61
CA LYS A 179 22.82 8.54 -9.66
C LYS A 179 23.00 7.27 -8.81
N HIS A 180 21.91 6.68 -8.33
CA HIS A 180 21.94 5.61 -7.32
C HIS A 180 21.55 4.22 -7.87
N GLY A 181 20.73 4.18 -8.91
CA GLY A 181 20.24 2.98 -9.61
C GLY A 181 19.44 2.04 -8.72
N ASP A 182 18.82 2.57 -7.67
CA ASP A 182 18.24 1.82 -6.55
C ASP A 182 16.72 1.95 -6.46
N PHE A 183 16.05 2.45 -7.50
CA PHE A 183 14.60 2.47 -7.58
C PHE A 183 13.99 1.25 -8.26
N LEU A 184 12.76 0.95 -7.86
CA LEU A 184 11.78 0.18 -8.63
C LEU A 184 10.63 1.13 -8.99
N ARG A 185 10.57 1.52 -10.27
CA ARG A 185 9.50 2.34 -10.82
C ARG A 185 8.27 1.46 -11.08
N LEU A 186 7.13 1.86 -10.53
CA LEU A 186 5.85 1.16 -10.72
C LEU A 186 4.98 1.91 -11.73
N ASP A 187 4.19 1.14 -12.49
CA ASP A 187 3.04 1.64 -13.22
C ASP A 187 1.88 1.89 -12.23
N HIS A 188 1.97 3.01 -11.54
CA HIS A 188 1.10 3.41 -10.45
C HIS A 188 1.14 4.92 -10.28
N VAL A 189 -0.02 5.58 -10.28
CA VAL A 189 -0.11 7.01 -9.95
C VAL A 189 -0.01 7.17 -8.44
N GLU A 190 1.03 7.86 -7.97
CA GLU A 190 1.19 8.18 -6.55
C GLU A 190 0.06 9.12 -6.07
N GLY A 191 -0.55 8.76 -4.94
CA GLY A 191 -1.61 9.54 -4.31
C GLY A 191 -1.79 9.17 -2.83
N TYR A 192 -2.37 10.08 -2.05
CA TYR A 192 -2.50 9.93 -0.59
C TYR A 192 -3.32 8.69 -0.18
N LEU A 193 -4.34 8.32 -0.97
CA LEU A 193 -5.23 7.18 -0.70
C LEU A 193 -4.87 5.92 -1.51
N GLU A 194 -3.74 5.93 -2.20
CA GLU A 194 -3.38 4.87 -3.15
C GLU A 194 -2.31 3.91 -2.63
N LEU A 195 -1.95 3.98 -1.33
CA LEU A 195 -0.94 3.10 -0.73
C LEU A 195 -1.28 1.61 -0.88
N SER A 196 -2.53 1.21 -0.65
CA SER A 196 -2.98 -0.17 -0.83
C SER A 196 -2.84 -0.63 -2.30
N ALA A 197 -3.07 0.27 -3.26
CA ALA A 197 -2.84 -0.01 -4.68
C ALA A 197 -1.35 -0.11 -5.00
N LYS A 198 -0.53 0.78 -4.47
CA LYS A 198 0.92 0.75 -4.60
C LYS A 198 1.51 -0.56 -4.12
N THR A 199 1.13 -1.02 -2.93
CA THR A 199 1.58 -2.29 -2.36
C THR A 199 1.17 -3.48 -3.22
N LYS A 200 -0.07 -3.49 -3.71
CA LYS A 200 -0.54 -4.52 -4.65
C LYS A 200 0.30 -4.55 -5.93
N THR A 201 0.54 -3.39 -6.55
CA THR A 201 1.37 -3.25 -7.75
C THR A 201 2.82 -3.63 -7.47
N TYR A 202 3.35 -3.29 -6.30
CA TYR A 202 4.70 -3.66 -5.88
C TYR A 202 4.90 -5.16 -5.89
N PHE A 203 4.06 -5.92 -5.16
CA PHE A 203 4.21 -7.38 -5.09
C PHE A 203 4.02 -8.04 -6.46
N ALA A 204 3.03 -7.58 -7.23
CA ALA A 204 2.81 -8.09 -8.59
C ALA A 204 4.03 -7.87 -9.50
N THR A 205 4.62 -6.67 -9.46
CA THR A 205 5.81 -6.34 -10.26
C THR A 205 7.05 -7.07 -9.77
N ALA A 206 7.27 -7.12 -8.45
CA ALA A 206 8.46 -7.73 -7.87
C ALA A 206 8.57 -9.23 -8.19
N VAL A 207 7.46 -9.98 -8.10
CA VAL A 207 7.41 -11.41 -8.43
C VAL A 207 7.70 -11.67 -9.91
N ASN A 208 7.26 -10.76 -10.78
CA ASN A 208 7.50 -10.89 -12.21
C ASN A 208 8.96 -10.60 -12.59
N LEU A 209 9.65 -9.74 -11.84
CA LEU A 209 11.03 -9.33 -12.08
C LEU A 209 12.05 -10.28 -11.45
N TRP A 210 11.84 -10.69 -10.21
CA TRP A 210 12.80 -11.50 -9.44
C TRP A 210 12.13 -12.75 -8.91
N ASP A 211 12.78 -13.90 -9.11
CA ASP A 211 12.39 -15.15 -8.47
C ASP A 211 13.03 -15.22 -7.07
N ALA A 212 12.26 -14.97 -6.01
CA ALA A 212 12.77 -14.94 -4.63
C ALA A 212 11.92 -15.79 -3.69
N ASP A 213 12.53 -16.29 -2.61
CA ASP A 213 11.80 -17.05 -1.58
C ASP A 213 10.82 -16.16 -0.78
N PHE A 214 11.21 -14.90 -0.53
CA PHE A 214 10.40 -13.92 0.20
C PHE A 214 10.36 -12.54 -0.47
N TYR A 215 9.23 -11.85 -0.31
CA TYR A 215 9.03 -10.47 -0.75
C TYR A 215 8.61 -9.63 0.46
N ILE A 216 9.24 -8.48 0.64
CA ILE A 216 9.15 -7.68 1.87
C ILE A 216 8.77 -6.26 1.50
N LYS A 217 7.81 -5.71 2.23
CA LYS A 217 7.51 -4.28 2.22
C LYS A 217 8.06 -3.64 3.48
N VAL A 218 8.70 -2.49 3.33
CA VAL A 218 9.24 -1.66 4.41
C VAL A 218 8.88 -0.19 4.16
N ASP A 219 8.58 0.57 5.21
CA ASP A 219 8.42 2.04 5.09
C ASP A 219 9.78 2.76 5.12
N ASP A 220 9.88 3.92 4.45
CA ASP A 220 11.12 4.72 4.36
C ASP A 220 11.54 5.43 5.66
N ASP A 221 10.77 5.28 6.73
CA ASP A 221 11.06 5.78 8.07
C ASP A 221 11.27 4.67 9.11
N VAL A 222 11.69 3.48 8.68
CA VAL A 222 11.99 2.32 9.54
C VAL A 222 13.49 1.98 9.48
N HIS A 223 14.08 1.63 10.63
CA HIS A 223 15.43 1.05 10.67
C HIS A 223 15.33 -0.48 10.60
N VAL A 224 16.17 -1.10 9.76
CA VAL A 224 16.17 -2.55 9.52
C VAL A 224 17.57 -3.13 9.68
N ASN A 225 17.66 -4.27 10.35
CA ASN A 225 18.86 -5.11 10.42
C ASN A 225 18.74 -6.23 9.38
N ILE A 226 19.40 -6.06 8.22
CA ILE A 226 19.21 -6.92 7.03
C ILE A 226 19.64 -8.37 7.30
N ALA A 227 20.76 -8.58 7.98
CA ALA A 227 21.24 -9.92 8.30
C ALA A 227 20.26 -10.64 9.22
N THR A 228 19.80 -9.93 10.25
CA THR A 228 18.80 -10.43 11.21
C THR A 228 17.46 -10.73 10.51
N LEU A 229 17.04 -9.90 9.55
CA LEU A 229 15.87 -10.15 8.70
C LEU A 229 16.05 -11.45 7.89
N GLY A 230 17.16 -11.58 7.16
CA GLY A 230 17.43 -12.76 6.34
C GLY A 230 17.45 -14.05 7.17
N GLN A 231 18.13 -14.05 8.32
CA GLN A 231 18.16 -15.19 9.24
C GLN A 231 16.78 -15.56 9.80
N THR A 232 15.94 -14.55 10.03
CA THR A 232 14.56 -14.77 10.50
C THR A 232 13.72 -15.46 9.43
N LEU A 233 13.81 -14.99 8.19
CA LEU A 233 13.04 -15.54 7.07
C LEU A 233 13.48 -16.97 6.70
N LEU A 234 14.78 -17.28 6.82
CA LEU A 234 15.30 -18.62 6.51
C LEU A 234 14.70 -19.74 7.35
N ARG A 235 14.35 -19.45 8.61
CA ARG A 235 13.66 -20.41 9.50
C ARG A 235 12.30 -20.85 8.96
N HIS A 236 11.76 -20.10 8.00
CA HIS A 236 10.45 -20.34 7.41
C HIS A 236 10.53 -20.68 5.92
N ARG A 237 11.73 -20.84 5.34
CA ARG A 237 11.95 -21.07 3.90
C ARG A 237 11.26 -22.33 3.38
N SER A 238 11.13 -23.38 4.20
CA SER A 238 10.49 -24.64 3.83
C SER A 238 8.96 -24.58 3.84
N LYS A 239 8.36 -23.50 4.33
CA LYS A 239 6.92 -23.33 4.43
C LYS A 239 6.40 -22.59 3.18
N PRO A 240 5.35 -23.10 2.50
CA PRO A 240 4.91 -22.54 1.22
C PRO A 240 4.23 -21.16 1.36
N ARG A 241 3.26 -21.03 2.28
CA ARG A 241 2.40 -19.85 2.43
C ARG A 241 2.64 -19.17 3.77
N VAL A 242 3.68 -18.34 3.84
CA VAL A 242 4.09 -17.65 5.07
C VAL A 242 3.77 -16.17 4.96
N TYR A 243 3.06 -15.65 5.94
CA TYR A 243 2.92 -14.21 6.18
C TYR A 243 3.50 -13.88 7.55
N ILE A 244 4.63 -13.18 7.56
CA ILE A 244 5.37 -12.86 8.78
C ILE A 244 5.43 -11.36 9.01
N GLY A 245 5.23 -10.97 10.25
CA GLY A 245 5.25 -9.58 10.67
C GLY A 245 5.02 -9.46 12.16
N CYS A 246 4.98 -8.23 12.66
CA CYS A 246 4.47 -7.97 14.00
C CYS A 246 2.94 -7.93 13.94
N MET A 247 2.31 -9.04 14.32
CA MET A 247 0.88 -9.23 14.14
C MET A 247 0.10 -8.42 15.20
N LYS A 248 -0.91 -7.69 14.74
CA LYS A 248 -1.78 -6.84 15.55
C LYS A 248 -3.25 -7.04 15.17
N SER A 249 -4.12 -6.60 16.06
CA SER A 249 -5.54 -6.39 15.82
C SER A 249 -5.93 -5.16 16.63
N GLY A 250 -6.61 -4.22 15.99
CA GLY A 250 -6.96 -2.92 16.55
C GLY A 250 -8.38 -2.51 16.16
N PRO A 251 -8.94 -1.48 16.81
CA PRO A 251 -10.29 -1.03 16.53
C PRO A 251 -10.43 -0.61 15.07
N VAL A 252 -11.58 -0.93 14.46
CA VAL A 252 -11.91 -0.44 13.11
C VAL A 252 -12.12 1.07 13.19
N LEU A 253 -11.45 1.82 12.30
CA LEU A 253 -11.50 3.28 12.28
C LEU A 253 -12.76 3.77 11.54
N SER A 254 -13.92 3.63 12.18
CA SER A 254 -15.24 3.97 11.61
C SER A 254 -15.63 5.44 11.71
N GLN A 255 -14.92 6.24 12.51
CA GLN A 255 -15.25 7.65 12.73
C GLN A 255 -14.76 8.53 11.57
N LYS A 256 -15.65 9.31 10.96
CA LYS A 256 -15.27 10.28 9.93
C LYS A 256 -14.32 11.34 10.51
N GLY A 257 -13.34 11.76 9.71
CA GLY A 257 -12.38 12.82 10.08
C GLY A 257 -11.13 12.33 10.81
N VAL A 258 -11.08 11.06 11.24
CA VAL A 258 -9.83 10.46 11.73
C VAL A 258 -8.94 10.06 10.55
N ARG A 259 -7.61 10.11 10.76
CA ARG A 259 -6.65 9.60 9.79
C ARG A 259 -6.95 8.12 9.55
N TYR A 260 -6.98 7.71 8.27
CA TYR A 260 -7.31 6.35 7.85
C TYR A 260 -8.71 5.87 8.23
N HIS A 261 -9.69 6.79 8.33
CA HIS A 261 -11.11 6.43 8.35
C HIS A 261 -11.42 5.42 7.24
N GLU A 262 -12.02 4.28 7.61
CA GLU A 262 -12.39 3.21 6.71
C GLU A 262 -13.85 3.40 6.26
N PRO A 263 -14.11 3.87 5.02
CA PRO A 263 -15.47 4.13 4.56
C PRO A 263 -16.36 2.88 4.55
N GLU A 264 -15.76 1.70 4.39
CA GLU A 264 -16.45 0.41 4.35
C GLU A 264 -16.31 -0.33 5.69
N TYR A 265 -16.22 0.41 6.81
CA TYR A 265 -16.04 -0.15 8.16
C TYR A 265 -17.11 -1.19 8.53
N TRP A 266 -18.31 -1.09 7.95
CA TRP A 266 -19.42 -2.00 8.17
C TRP A 266 -19.14 -3.45 7.71
N LYS A 267 -18.16 -3.65 6.80
CA LYS A 267 -17.72 -5.00 6.38
C LYS A 267 -16.98 -5.76 7.48
N PHE A 268 -16.51 -5.07 8.51
CA PHE A 268 -15.79 -5.66 9.65
C PHE A 268 -16.73 -6.05 10.80
N GLY A 269 -18.04 -6.03 10.55
CA GLY A 269 -19.09 -6.39 11.50
C GLY A 269 -19.61 -5.20 12.30
N GLU A 270 -19.88 -5.43 13.57
CA GLU A 270 -20.58 -4.48 14.44
C GLU A 270 -19.69 -3.36 14.99
N ALA A 271 -20.32 -2.31 15.53
CA ALA A 271 -19.62 -1.23 16.19
C ALA A 271 -18.78 -1.74 17.37
N GLY A 272 -17.51 -1.35 17.43
CA GLY A 272 -16.56 -1.84 18.43
C GLY A 272 -15.74 -3.05 17.99
N ASN A 273 -16.04 -3.64 16.83
CA ASN A 273 -15.22 -4.69 16.25
C ASN A 273 -13.80 -4.21 15.93
N LYS A 274 -12.90 -5.18 15.92
CA LYS A 274 -11.50 -4.98 15.55
C LYS A 274 -11.27 -5.51 14.15
N TYR A 275 -10.27 -4.96 13.48
CA TYR A 275 -9.72 -5.58 12.28
C TYR A 275 -9.27 -7.02 12.60
N PHE A 276 -9.38 -7.91 11.62
CA PHE A 276 -8.77 -9.25 11.68
C PHE A 276 -7.28 -9.13 11.97
N ARG A 277 -6.65 -10.24 12.40
CA ARG A 277 -5.22 -10.27 12.70
C ARG A 277 -4.42 -10.00 11.41
N HIS A 278 -3.58 -8.97 11.41
CA HIS A 278 -2.71 -8.60 10.29
C HIS A 278 -1.36 -8.08 10.83
N ALA A 279 -0.31 -8.10 10.01
CA ALA A 279 0.96 -7.50 10.36
C ALA A 279 0.88 -5.97 10.35
N THR A 280 1.67 -5.30 11.17
CA THR A 280 1.79 -3.83 11.11
C THR A 280 2.45 -3.36 9.81
N GLY A 281 2.01 -2.21 9.28
CA GLY A 281 2.47 -1.68 8.00
C GLY A 281 3.96 -1.35 7.89
N GLN A 282 4.67 -1.10 8.99
CA GLN A 282 6.07 -0.64 8.94
C GLN A 282 7.01 -1.64 8.26
N LEU A 283 6.84 -2.93 8.55
CA LEU A 283 7.58 -4.02 7.92
C LEU A 283 6.80 -5.33 8.02
N TYR A 284 6.65 -6.02 6.90
CA TYR A 284 6.17 -7.39 6.83
C TYR A 284 6.75 -8.12 5.62
N ALA A 285 6.79 -9.44 5.68
CA ALA A 285 7.25 -10.29 4.59
C ALA A 285 6.21 -11.37 4.26
N ILE A 286 6.16 -11.72 2.98
CA ILE A 286 5.32 -12.80 2.46
C ILE A 286 6.17 -13.76 1.64
N SER A 287 5.83 -15.04 1.65
CA SER A 287 6.48 -16.03 0.80
C SER A 287 6.15 -15.82 -0.68
N LYS A 288 6.94 -16.43 -1.57
CA LYS A 288 6.72 -16.44 -3.01
C LYS A 288 5.28 -16.78 -3.39
N ASP A 289 4.72 -17.84 -2.82
CA ASP A 289 3.37 -18.30 -3.17
C ASP A 289 2.30 -17.23 -2.92
N LEU A 290 2.40 -16.50 -1.80
CA LEU A 290 1.48 -15.40 -1.49
C LEU A 290 1.68 -14.20 -2.40
N ALA A 291 2.93 -13.88 -2.72
CA ALA A 291 3.23 -12.80 -3.64
C ALA A 291 2.74 -13.13 -5.07
N THR A 292 2.89 -14.38 -5.51
CA THR A 292 2.32 -14.89 -6.77
C THR A 292 0.80 -14.87 -6.75
N TYR A 293 0.17 -15.23 -5.62
CA TYR A 293 -1.28 -15.11 -5.46
C TYR A 293 -1.75 -13.66 -5.64
N ILE A 294 -1.04 -12.69 -5.05
CA ILE A 294 -1.33 -11.26 -5.27
C ILE A 294 -1.20 -10.89 -6.75
N SER A 295 -0.12 -11.30 -7.41
CA SER A 295 0.12 -11.00 -8.83
C SER A 295 -1.01 -11.51 -9.72
N ASN A 296 -1.41 -12.77 -9.53
CA ASN A 296 -2.43 -13.44 -10.34
C ASN A 296 -3.84 -12.86 -10.09
N ASN A 297 -4.15 -12.47 -8.86
CA ASN A 297 -5.49 -12.05 -8.46
C ASN A 297 -5.64 -10.53 -8.31
N LYS A 298 -4.64 -9.74 -8.72
CA LYS A 298 -4.58 -8.29 -8.44
C LYS A 298 -5.83 -7.49 -8.80
N HIS A 299 -6.60 -7.93 -9.79
CA HIS A 299 -7.80 -7.25 -10.27
C HIS A 299 -9.02 -7.44 -9.35
N VAL A 300 -9.09 -8.53 -8.59
CA VAL A 300 -10.17 -8.80 -7.62
C VAL A 300 -9.80 -8.46 -6.18
N LEU A 301 -8.50 -8.28 -5.89
CA LEU A 301 -8.05 -7.95 -4.53
C LEU A 301 -8.50 -6.55 -4.12
N HIS A 302 -9.41 -6.54 -3.13
CA HIS A 302 -10.02 -5.36 -2.57
C HIS A 302 -9.01 -4.48 -1.82
N LYS A 303 -9.20 -3.16 -1.84
CA LYS A 303 -8.33 -2.19 -1.19
C LYS A 303 -9.12 -1.48 -0.09
N TYR A 304 -8.66 -1.63 1.15
CA TYR A 304 -9.13 -0.84 2.30
C TYR A 304 -8.28 0.43 2.45
N ALA A 305 -8.75 1.37 3.27
CA ALA A 305 -8.07 2.63 3.52
C ALA A 305 -6.70 2.44 4.17
N ASN A 306 -6.56 1.42 5.01
CA ASN A 306 -5.29 1.01 5.59
C ASN A 306 -4.63 -0.06 4.69
N GLU A 307 -3.37 0.18 4.33
CA GLU A 307 -2.60 -0.70 3.45
C GLU A 307 -2.28 -2.05 4.09
N ASP A 308 -1.97 -2.06 5.38
CA ASP A 308 -1.65 -3.26 6.14
C ASP A 308 -2.89 -4.13 6.40
N VAL A 309 -4.03 -3.49 6.65
CA VAL A 309 -5.34 -4.15 6.65
C VAL A 309 -5.65 -4.73 5.26
N SER A 310 -5.42 -3.99 4.18
CA SER A 310 -5.64 -4.49 2.81
C SER A 310 -4.87 -5.79 2.58
N LEU A 311 -3.57 -5.80 2.85
CA LEU A 311 -2.74 -6.98 2.69
C LEU A 311 -3.26 -8.17 3.51
N GLY A 312 -3.53 -7.99 4.80
CA GLY A 312 -4.02 -9.08 5.63
C GLY A 312 -5.37 -9.64 5.16
N SER A 313 -6.24 -8.81 4.58
CA SER A 313 -7.53 -9.27 4.06
C SER A 313 -7.38 -10.23 2.88
N TRP A 314 -6.32 -10.10 2.10
CA TRP A 314 -6.08 -10.94 0.93
C TRP A 314 -5.73 -12.38 1.32
N PHE A 315 -5.35 -12.60 2.58
CA PHE A 315 -4.87 -13.89 3.09
C PHE A 315 -5.85 -14.56 4.06
N ILE A 316 -6.88 -13.86 4.54
CA ILE A 316 -7.78 -14.39 5.58
C ILE A 316 -8.57 -15.63 5.14
N GLY A 317 -8.89 -15.73 3.84
CA GLY A 317 -9.59 -16.88 3.26
C GLY A 317 -8.65 -17.97 2.74
N LEU A 318 -7.33 -17.83 2.96
CA LEU A 318 -6.31 -18.75 2.50
C LEU A 318 -5.70 -19.51 3.70
N ASP A 319 -5.20 -20.72 3.44
CA ASP A 319 -4.48 -21.53 4.44
C ASP A 319 -3.05 -21.00 4.64
N VAL A 320 -2.90 -19.87 5.35
CA VAL A 320 -1.65 -19.13 5.52
C VAL A 320 -1.11 -19.24 6.94
N ASP A 321 0.18 -19.57 7.05
CA ASP A 321 0.94 -19.50 8.29
C ASP A 321 1.20 -18.03 8.66
N HIS A 322 0.39 -17.50 9.56
CA HIS A 322 0.60 -16.18 10.15
C HIS A 322 1.63 -16.26 11.29
N ILE A 323 2.79 -15.64 11.08
CA ILE A 323 3.90 -15.66 12.04
C ILE A 323 3.98 -14.30 12.73
N ASP A 324 3.70 -14.28 14.04
CA ASP A 324 3.86 -13.11 14.89
C ASP A 324 5.28 -13.04 15.46
N ASP A 325 6.14 -12.22 14.84
CA ASP A 325 7.50 -11.98 15.32
C ASP A 325 7.64 -10.52 15.82
N ARG A 326 7.71 -10.39 17.14
CA ARG A 326 7.81 -9.10 17.85
C ARG A 326 9.14 -8.37 17.62
N ARG A 327 10.15 -9.03 17.04
CA ARG A 327 11.41 -8.39 16.65
C ARG A 327 11.25 -7.50 15.41
N LEU A 328 10.14 -7.61 14.67
CA LEU A 328 9.82 -6.75 13.52
C LEU A 328 9.13 -5.44 13.93
N CYS A 329 8.96 -5.18 15.22
CA CYS A 329 8.31 -3.96 15.73
C CYS A 329 8.87 -3.49 17.07
N CYS A 330 10.20 -3.51 17.21
CA CYS A 330 10.84 -2.94 18.38
C CYS A 330 10.69 -1.41 18.39
N GLY A 331 10.66 -0.85 19.59
CA GLY A 331 10.84 0.59 19.78
C GLY A 331 12.26 1.00 19.39
N THR A 332 12.43 2.26 19.03
CA THR A 332 13.77 2.88 18.95
C THR A 332 14.43 2.94 20.35
N PRO A 333 15.69 3.39 20.49
CA PRO A 333 16.37 3.42 21.77
C PRO A 333 15.54 4.06 22.89
N PRO A 334 15.49 3.45 24.09
CA PRO A 334 16.35 2.34 24.55
C PRO A 334 15.83 0.91 24.29
N ASP A 335 14.62 0.70 23.75
CA ASP A 335 14.01 -0.64 23.65
C ASP A 335 14.85 -1.62 22.82
N CYS A 336 15.25 -1.22 21.62
CA CYS A 336 16.07 -2.05 20.73
C CYS A 336 17.41 -2.48 21.38
N GLU A 337 18.02 -1.62 22.20
CA GLU A 337 19.32 -1.87 22.83
C GLU A 337 19.18 -2.89 23.94
N TRP A 338 18.18 -2.72 24.81
CA TRP A 338 17.90 -3.69 25.87
C TRP A 338 17.55 -5.06 25.32
N LYS A 339 16.79 -5.10 24.22
CA LYS A 339 16.47 -6.36 23.53
C LYS A 339 17.72 -7.00 22.92
N ALA A 340 18.59 -6.22 22.28
CA ALA A 340 19.86 -6.72 21.76
C ALA A 340 20.77 -7.28 22.88
N GLN A 341 20.86 -6.59 24.03
CA GLN A 341 21.61 -7.05 25.20
C GLN A 341 21.06 -8.36 25.77
N ALA A 342 19.75 -8.57 25.70
CA ALA A 342 19.09 -9.80 26.09
C ALA A 342 19.19 -10.92 25.03
N GLY A 343 19.96 -10.74 23.95
CA GLY A 343 20.11 -11.71 22.86
C GLY A 343 18.94 -11.73 21.85
N ASN A 344 17.96 -10.85 22.01
CA ASN A 344 16.79 -10.72 21.14
C ASN A 344 16.96 -9.53 20.18
N VAL A 345 18.00 -9.58 19.34
CA VAL A 345 18.28 -8.52 18.36
C VAL A 345 17.06 -8.26 17.48
N CYS A 346 16.67 -6.99 17.42
CA CYS A 346 15.52 -6.53 16.65
C CYS A 346 15.79 -6.63 15.14
N VAL A 347 14.79 -7.07 14.39
CA VAL A 347 14.79 -7.05 12.91
C VAL A 347 14.50 -5.63 12.43
N ALA A 348 13.53 -4.97 13.05
CA ALA A 348 13.15 -3.59 12.72
C ALA A 348 12.85 -2.77 13.98
N SER A 349 13.18 -1.48 13.89
CA SER A 349 13.00 -0.51 14.99
C SER A 349 12.31 0.76 14.49
N PHE A 350 11.24 1.19 15.16
CA PHE A 350 10.49 2.42 14.85
C PHE A 350 9.72 2.95 16.07
N ASP A 351 9.17 4.17 15.95
CA ASP A 351 8.36 4.77 17.02
C ASP A 351 6.86 4.57 16.74
N TRP A 352 6.13 3.97 17.68
CA TRP A 352 4.69 3.79 17.57
C TRP A 352 3.92 5.12 17.49
N THR A 353 4.44 6.17 18.11
CA THR A 353 3.82 7.50 18.14
C THR A 353 3.75 8.18 16.77
N CYS A 354 4.70 7.87 15.88
CA CYS A 354 4.77 8.44 14.54
C CYS A 354 4.42 7.43 13.44
N SER A 355 4.09 6.18 13.81
CA SER A 355 3.92 5.07 12.87
C SER A 355 5.15 4.85 11.97
N GLY A 356 6.34 5.01 12.56
CA GLY A 356 7.63 5.15 11.90
C GLY A 356 8.60 5.88 12.84
N ILE A 357 9.88 5.99 12.51
CA ILE A 357 10.82 6.80 13.31
C ILE A 357 10.41 8.27 13.22
N CYS A 358 10.10 8.90 14.35
CA CYS A 358 9.78 10.33 14.35
C CYS A 358 11.00 11.13 13.86
N ARG A 359 10.81 12.07 12.93
CA ARG A 359 11.92 12.82 12.31
C ARG A 359 13.01 11.89 11.75
N SER A 360 12.58 10.90 10.96
CA SER A 360 13.43 9.81 10.47
C SER A 360 14.63 10.28 9.64
N ALA A 361 14.51 11.37 8.90
CA ALA A 361 15.61 11.94 8.12
C ALA A 361 16.83 12.25 9.01
N GLU A 362 16.59 12.73 10.23
CA GLU A 362 17.64 13.06 11.19
C GLU A 362 17.94 11.88 12.14
N ARG A 363 16.90 11.25 12.70
CA ARG A 363 17.04 10.30 13.82
C ARG A 363 17.46 8.90 13.42
N ILE A 364 17.26 8.47 12.17
CA ILE A 364 17.59 7.09 11.78
C ILE A 364 19.08 6.78 11.94
N LYS A 365 19.97 7.78 11.84
CA LYS A 365 21.41 7.62 12.08
C LYS A 365 21.73 7.25 13.52
N GLU A 366 21.08 7.91 14.48
CA GLU A 366 21.24 7.60 15.90
C GLU A 366 20.68 6.20 16.19
N VAL A 367 19.49 5.91 15.67
CA VAL A 367 18.86 4.58 15.80
C VAL A 367 19.76 3.50 15.21
N HIS A 368 20.32 3.71 14.02
CA HIS A 368 21.22 2.75 13.38
C HIS A 368 22.51 2.54 14.19
N LYS A 369 23.09 3.59 14.77
CA LYS A 369 24.29 3.47 15.61
C LYS A 369 24.06 2.63 16.86
N ARG A 370 22.85 2.67 17.42
CA ARG A 370 22.50 2.05 18.71
C ARG A 370 21.81 0.69 18.57
N CYS A 371 20.91 0.55 17.60
CA CYS A 371 20.12 -0.64 17.32
C CYS A 371 20.69 -1.49 16.17
N GLY A 372 21.66 -0.97 15.43
CA GLY A 372 22.22 -1.62 14.25
C GLY A 372 22.96 -2.91 14.59
N GLU A 373 22.80 -3.92 13.74
CA GLU A 373 23.70 -5.06 13.72
C GLU A 373 25.12 -4.62 13.34
N GLY A 374 26.13 -5.37 13.78
CA GLY A 374 27.52 -5.02 13.46
C GLY A 374 27.79 -5.00 11.95
N GLU A 375 28.68 -4.12 11.47
CA GLU A 375 28.92 -3.90 10.04
C GLU A 375 29.27 -5.19 9.25
N LYS A 376 29.86 -6.18 9.92
CA LYS A 376 30.22 -7.48 9.33
C LYS A 376 29.10 -8.51 9.40
N ALA A 377 28.02 -8.28 10.15
CA ALA A 377 26.95 -9.24 10.36
C ALA A 377 26.32 -9.68 9.04
N LEU A 378 26.01 -8.72 8.15
CA LEU A 378 25.43 -8.99 6.84
C LEU A 378 26.34 -9.82 5.93
N TRP A 379 27.65 -9.57 5.99
CA TRP A 379 28.61 -10.25 5.13
C TRP A 379 29.00 -11.63 5.67
N ASN A 380 29.02 -11.78 6.99
CA ASN A 380 29.31 -13.06 7.66
C ASN A 380 28.10 -13.98 7.74
N ALA A 381 26.88 -13.46 7.55
CA ALA A 381 25.67 -14.27 7.54
C ALA A 381 25.71 -15.30 6.39
N SER A 382 25.42 -16.55 6.73
CA SER A 382 25.21 -17.64 5.78
C SER A 382 23.70 -17.80 5.59
N PHE A 383 23.25 -17.71 4.33
CA PHE A 383 21.84 -17.80 3.97
C PHE A 383 21.51 -19.02 3.13
#